data_AF-A0A2D6JEZ0-F1
#
_entry.id   AF-A0A2D6JEZ0-F1
#
_cell.length_a   1.000
_cell.length_b   1.000
_cell.length_c   1.000
_cell.angle_alpha   90.00
_cell.angle_beta   90.00
_cell.angle_gamma   90.00
#
_symmetry.space_group_name_H-M   'P 1'
#
loop_
_entity.id
_entity.type
_entity.pdbx_description
1 polymer ?
#
loop_
_entity_poly.entity_id
_entity_poly.type
_entity_poly.pdbx_seq_one_letter_code
_entity_poly.pdbx_strand_id
1 'polypeptide(L)'
;MKFLFCAILFWSINGFAQESLECKLFLNGSIQAKSRIALPLKNKTKWTSFEGLEFSISGPNKIKHFVIEIFNPTIPSRSYIEGELEDQGDSLAYASWTRSSLLEVKCSR
;
A
#
# COMPACT_ATOMS: atom_id res chain seq x y z
N MET A 1 -31.61 33.14 39.42
CA MET A 1 -30.51 32.27 38.92
C MET A 1 -31.09 30.87 38.75
N LYS A 2 -31.30 30.39 37.52
CA LYS A 2 -31.76 29.03 37.25
C LYS A 2 -30.93 28.45 36.12
N PHE A 3 -30.50 27.23 36.37
CA PHE A 3 -29.33 26.58 35.83
C PHE A 3 -29.34 26.42 34.31
N LEU A 4 -28.15 26.64 33.74
CA LEU A 4 -27.76 26.17 32.41
C LEU A 4 -28.07 24.68 32.29
N PHE A 5 -28.84 24.30 31.27
CA PHE A 5 -28.75 22.98 30.67
C PHE A 5 -28.06 23.13 29.31
N CYS A 6 -26.73 23.10 29.34
CA CYS A 6 -25.91 22.83 28.16
C CYS A 6 -26.13 21.37 27.76
N ALA A 7 -27.12 21.12 26.90
CA ALA A 7 -27.21 19.87 26.16
C ALA A 7 -26.11 19.90 25.08
N ILE A 8 -24.90 19.53 25.48
CA ILE A 8 -23.82 19.22 24.54
C ILE A 8 -24.24 17.93 23.84
N LEU A 9 -24.87 18.10 22.68
CA LEU A 9 -24.99 17.07 21.67
C LEU A 9 -23.58 16.60 21.36
N PHE A 10 -23.17 15.52 22.02
CA PHE A 10 -22.09 14.65 21.56
C PHE A 10 -22.54 14.08 20.22
N TRP A 11 -22.37 14.87 19.16
CA TRP A 11 -22.26 14.36 17.81
C TRP A 11 -21.03 13.47 17.82
N SER A 12 -21.28 12.18 18.02
CA SER A 12 -20.37 11.10 17.69
C SER A 12 -20.05 11.23 16.20
N ILE A 13 -18.98 11.97 15.92
CA ILE A 13 -18.25 11.92 14.67
C ILE A 13 -17.83 10.47 14.46
N ASN A 14 -18.66 9.72 13.73
CA ASN A 14 -18.23 8.49 13.09
C ASN A 14 -17.15 8.91 12.11
N GLY A 15 -15.89 8.89 12.57
CA GLY A 15 -14.74 9.06 11.71
C GLY A 15 -14.83 7.97 10.65
N PHE A 16 -15.05 8.36 9.40
CA PHE A 16 -14.90 7.46 8.26
C PHE A 16 -13.48 6.90 8.33
N ALA A 17 -13.35 5.64 8.72
CA ALA A 17 -12.07 4.96 8.71
C ALA A 17 -11.58 4.97 7.26
N GLN A 18 -10.52 5.74 7.00
CA GLN A 18 -9.93 5.79 5.67
C GLN A 18 -9.38 4.40 5.34
N GLU A 19 -9.92 3.80 4.29
CA GLU A 19 -9.45 2.49 3.84
C GLU A 19 -7.98 2.55 3.47
N SER A 20 -7.26 1.46 3.74
CA SER A 20 -5.83 1.38 3.49
C SER A 20 -5.43 0.02 2.95
N LEU A 21 -4.36 0.01 2.16
CA LEU A 21 -3.68 -1.17 1.66
C LEU A 21 -2.38 -1.37 2.43
N GLU A 22 -2.18 -2.54 3.03
CA GLU A 22 -0.91 -2.91 3.66
C GLU A 22 -0.02 -3.64 2.66
N CYS A 23 1.12 -3.07 2.31
CA CYS A 23 2.12 -3.69 1.44
C CYS A 23 3.37 -4.09 2.22
N LYS A 24 3.90 -5.28 1.92
CA LYS A 24 5.10 -5.88 2.51
C LYS A 24 6.08 -6.29 1.42
N LEU A 25 7.35 -5.97 1.64
CA LEU A 25 8.48 -6.48 0.86
C LEU A 25 9.08 -7.68 1.61
N PHE A 26 9.30 -8.77 0.90
CA PHE A 26 9.97 -9.96 1.42
C PHE A 26 11.24 -10.22 0.61
N LEU A 27 12.27 -10.68 1.30
CA LEU A 27 13.48 -11.25 0.71
C LEU A 27 13.65 -12.64 1.31
N ASN A 28 13.64 -13.68 0.47
CA ASN A 28 13.75 -15.07 0.89
C ASN A 28 12.77 -15.43 2.03
N GLY A 29 11.51 -14.98 1.90
CA GLY A 29 10.45 -15.20 2.89
C GLY A 29 10.51 -14.32 4.14
N SER A 30 11.55 -13.49 4.32
CA SER A 30 11.69 -12.59 5.46
C SER A 30 11.22 -11.18 5.12
N ILE A 31 10.36 -10.59 5.95
CA ILE A 31 9.87 -9.22 5.76
C ILE A 31 11.02 -8.22 5.89
N GLN A 32 11.26 -7.45 4.83
CA GLN A 32 12.25 -6.38 4.80
C GLN A 32 11.63 -5.01 5.03
N ALA A 33 10.41 -4.79 4.54
CA ALA A 33 9.69 -3.53 4.71
C ALA A 33 8.19 -3.76 4.78
N LYS A 34 7.48 -2.88 5.48
CA LYS A 34 6.02 -2.86 5.58
C LYS A 34 5.54 -1.41 5.56
N SER A 35 4.51 -1.14 4.76
CA SER A 35 3.90 0.18 4.67
C SER A 35 2.39 0.07 4.54
N ARG A 36 1.67 1.06 5.11
CA ARG A 36 0.22 1.19 4.99
C ARG A 36 -0.07 2.40 4.10
N ILE A 37 -0.81 2.17 3.03
CA ILE A 37 -1.02 3.11 1.95
C ILE A 37 -2.51 3.45 1.91
N ALA A 38 -2.85 4.73 2.01
CA ALA A 38 -4.23 5.15 2.04
C ALA A 38 -4.89 5.02 0.66
N LEU A 39 -6.15 4.57 0.63
CA LEU A 39 -7.00 4.51 -0.56
C LEU A 39 -7.89 5.77 -0.65
N PRO A 40 -8.40 6.13 -1.85
CA PRO A 40 -8.05 5.57 -3.15
C PRO A 40 -6.64 5.98 -3.60
N LEU A 41 -6.00 5.13 -4.42
CA LEU A 41 -4.72 5.45 -5.04
C LEU A 41 -4.95 6.58 -6.05
N LYS A 42 -4.40 7.78 -5.78
CA LYS A 42 -4.51 8.93 -6.67
C LYS A 42 -3.28 9.07 -7.56
N ASN A 43 -2.11 9.18 -6.92
CA ASN A 43 -0.83 9.42 -7.58
C ASN A 43 0.14 8.29 -7.26
N LYS A 44 1.17 8.16 -8.10
CA LYS A 44 2.32 7.33 -7.83
C LYS A 44 2.92 7.70 -6.47
N THR A 45 2.87 6.76 -5.55
CA THR A 45 3.31 6.91 -4.17
C THR A 45 4.46 5.96 -3.94
N LYS A 46 5.65 6.51 -3.69
CA LYS A 46 6.79 5.71 -3.22
C LYS A 46 6.49 5.21 -1.82
N TRP A 47 6.57 3.90 -1.59
CA TRP A 47 6.24 3.32 -0.29
C TRP A 47 7.43 2.62 0.39
N THR A 48 8.47 2.22 -0.36
CA THR A 48 9.74 1.77 0.22
C THR A 48 10.92 1.86 -0.77
N SER A 49 12.12 1.64 -0.26
CA SER A 49 13.35 1.42 -1.03
C SER A 49 14.15 0.29 -0.40
N PHE A 50 14.78 -0.56 -1.22
CA PHE A 50 15.60 -1.68 -0.76
C PHE A 50 16.71 -1.97 -1.76
N GLU A 51 17.96 -2.10 -1.29
CA GLU A 51 19.13 -2.41 -2.13
C GLU A 51 19.26 -1.52 -3.39
N GLY A 52 18.96 -0.22 -3.24
CA GLY A 52 19.00 0.74 -4.34
C GLY A 52 17.79 0.69 -5.28
N LEU A 53 16.86 -0.24 -5.10
CA LEU A 53 15.59 -0.26 -5.81
C LEU A 53 14.56 0.63 -5.11
N GLU A 54 13.75 1.32 -5.90
CA GLU A 54 12.62 2.12 -5.42
C GLU A 54 11.30 1.45 -5.76
N PHE A 55 10.43 1.30 -4.77
CA PHE A 55 9.13 0.66 -4.92
C PHE A 55 8.05 1.73 -4.80
N SER A 56 7.29 1.90 -5.86
CA SER A 56 6.16 2.81 -5.92
C SER A 56 4.89 2.06 -6.24
N ILE A 57 3.77 2.57 -5.76
CA ILE A 57 2.45 2.07 -6.10
C ILE A 57 1.63 3.19 -6.74
N SER A 58 0.85 2.85 -7.75
CA SER A 58 -0.12 3.73 -8.38
C SER A 58 -1.36 2.93 -8.72
N GLY A 59 -2.48 3.57 -8.99
CA GLY A 59 -3.65 2.87 -9.51
C GLY A 59 -4.65 3.87 -10.05
N PRO A 60 -5.57 3.43 -10.93
CA PRO A 60 -6.75 4.23 -11.21
C PRO A 60 -7.49 4.54 -9.90
N ASN A 61 -8.16 5.68 -9.86
CA ASN A 61 -8.98 6.13 -8.72
C ASN A 61 -10.19 5.19 -8.42
N LYS A 62 -10.28 4.04 -9.11
CA LYS A 62 -11.22 2.94 -8.88
C LYS A 62 -10.46 1.79 -8.20
N ILE A 63 -10.93 1.47 -7.00
CA ILE A 63 -10.26 0.74 -5.90
C ILE A 63 -9.69 -0.64 -6.27
N LYS A 64 -10.02 -1.21 -7.43
CA LYS A 64 -9.73 -2.63 -7.72
C LYS A 64 -8.46 -2.90 -8.49
N HIS A 65 -7.79 -1.93 -9.11
CA HIS A 65 -6.54 -2.17 -9.87
C HIS A 65 -5.43 -1.28 -9.36
N PHE A 66 -4.22 -1.82 -9.24
CA PHE A 66 -3.03 -1.08 -8.87
C PHE A 66 -1.81 -1.61 -9.62
N VAL A 67 -0.81 -0.76 -9.74
CA VAL A 67 0.46 -1.02 -10.40
C VAL A 67 1.57 -0.73 -9.41
N ILE A 68 2.41 -1.71 -9.14
CA ILE A 68 3.69 -1.53 -8.45
C ILE A 68 4.77 -1.31 -9.50
N GLU A 69 5.50 -0.21 -9.37
CA GLU A 69 6.72 0.05 -10.13
C GLU A 69 7.93 -0.22 -9.25
N ILE A 70 8.88 -0.98 -9.78
CA ILE A 70 10.22 -1.17 -9.21
C ILE A 70 11.20 -0.44 -10.12
N PHE A 71 11.82 0.62 -9.62
CA PHE A 71 12.78 1.43 -10.36
C PHE A 71 14.19 1.21 -9.83
N ASN A 72 15.13 0.90 -10.72
CA ASN A 72 16.55 0.91 -10.42
C ASN A 72 17.15 2.23 -10.95
N PRO A 73 17.60 3.16 -10.09
CA PRO A 73 18.20 4.42 -10.51
C PRO A 73 19.63 4.26 -11.02
N THR A 74 20.35 3.21 -10.58
CA THR A 74 21.74 2.93 -10.99
C THR A 74 21.81 2.45 -12.43
N ILE A 75 20.86 1.61 -12.83
CA ILE A 75 20.66 1.19 -14.23
C ILE A 75 19.21 1.54 -14.53
N PRO A 76 18.92 2.67 -15.20
CA PRO A 76 17.60 3.31 -15.27
C PRO A 76 16.56 2.42 -15.96
N SER A 77 16.11 1.42 -15.22
CA SER A 77 15.27 0.31 -15.65
C SER A 77 14.07 0.23 -14.73
N ARG A 78 12.93 -0.12 -15.31
CA ARG A 78 11.65 -0.17 -14.61
C ARG A 78 11.02 -1.51 -14.85
N SER A 79 10.54 -2.13 -13.77
CA SER A 79 9.66 -3.28 -13.82
C SER A 79 8.29 -2.86 -13.28
N TYR A 80 7.24 -3.33 -13.93
CA TYR A 80 5.86 -3.04 -13.56
C TYR A 80 5.13 -4.31 -13.22
N ILE A 81 4.31 -4.27 -12.18
CA ILE A 81 3.49 -5.38 -11.73
C ILE A 81 2.09 -4.84 -11.53
N GLU A 82 1.13 -5.44 -12.20
CA GLU A 82 -0.27 -5.11 -12.01
C GLU A 82 -0.90 -6.06 -11.01
N GLY A 83 -1.82 -5.56 -10.21
CA GLY A 83 -2.53 -6.29 -9.19
C GLY A 83 -3.97 -5.85 -9.09
N GLU A 84 -4.84 -6.78 -8.74
CA GLU A 84 -6.24 -6.48 -8.46
C GLU A 84 -6.54 -6.68 -6.96
N LEU A 85 -7.31 -5.76 -6.38
CA LEU A 85 -7.85 -5.89 -5.03
C LEU A 85 -9.21 -6.58 -5.14
N GLU A 86 -9.24 -7.90 -4.93
CA GLU A 86 -10.49 -8.62 -4.75
C GLU A 86 -11.15 -8.25 -3.41
N ASP A 87 -12.48 -8.38 -3.35
CA ASP A 87 -13.28 -7.87 -2.23
C ASP A 87 -12.95 -8.57 -0.90
N GLN A 88 -12.27 -9.73 -0.92
CA GLN A 88 -11.65 -10.39 0.25
C GLN A 88 -10.46 -11.29 -0.16
N GLY A 89 -9.33 -11.17 0.54
CA GLY A 89 -8.38 -12.29 0.71
C GLY A 89 -7.21 -12.44 -0.26
N ASP A 90 -7.14 -11.69 -1.37
CA ASP A 90 -6.08 -11.92 -2.34
C ASP A 90 -4.77 -11.20 -2.02
N SER A 91 -3.72 -12.00 -1.95
CA SER A 91 -2.33 -11.60 -1.82
C SER A 91 -1.76 -11.48 -3.22
N LEU A 92 -1.49 -10.26 -3.67
CA LEU A 92 -0.55 -10.10 -4.79
C LEU A 92 0.79 -10.72 -4.35
N ALA A 93 1.44 -11.50 -5.20
CA ALA A 93 2.81 -11.94 -4.96
C ALA A 93 3.60 -11.66 -6.23
N TYR A 94 4.27 -10.50 -6.29
CA TYR A 94 5.42 -10.42 -7.17
C TYR A 94 6.52 -11.31 -6.61
N ALA A 95 7.28 -11.97 -7.47
CA ALA A 95 8.44 -12.76 -7.12
C ALA A 95 9.51 -12.48 -8.18
N SER A 96 10.48 -11.60 -7.88
CA SER A 96 11.69 -11.49 -8.70
C SER A 96 12.67 -12.55 -8.22
N TRP A 97 12.98 -13.49 -9.11
CA TRP A 97 13.98 -14.51 -8.87
C TRP A 97 15.30 -14.04 -9.45
N THR A 98 16.28 -13.77 -8.58
CA THR A 98 17.68 -13.80 -8.98
C THR A 98 18.23 -15.21 -8.73
N ARG A 99 19.48 -15.47 -9.14
CA ARG A 99 20.12 -16.79 -8.89
C ARG A 99 20.24 -17.14 -7.40
N SER A 100 20.16 -16.16 -6.50
CA SER A 100 20.42 -16.32 -5.06
C SER A 100 19.35 -15.74 -4.15
N SER A 101 18.36 -15.04 -4.70
CA SER A 101 17.33 -14.39 -3.89
C SER A 101 15.96 -14.36 -4.56
N LEU A 102 14.94 -14.53 -3.74
CA LEU A 102 13.54 -14.36 -4.07
C LEU A 102 13.05 -13.06 -3.40
N LEU A 103 12.78 -12.05 -4.21
CA LEU A 103 12.22 -10.79 -3.75
C LEU A 103 10.71 -10.81 -4.02
N GLU A 104 9.89 -10.71 -2.98
CA GLU A 104 8.44 -10.68 -3.12
C GLU A 104 7.79 -9.40 -2.62
N VAL A 105 6.71 -8.97 -3.27
CA VAL A 105 5.85 -7.89 -2.76
C VAL A 105 4.45 -8.44 -2.57
N LYS A 106 3.92 -8.30 -1.35
CA LYS A 106 2.55 -8.70 -1.00
C LYS A 106 1.76 -7.53 -0.46
N CYS A 107 0.62 -7.25 -1.07
CA CYS A 107 -0.30 -6.21 -0.63
C CYS A 107 -1.65 -6.84 -0.27
N SER A 108 -2.23 -6.42 0.86
CA SER A 108 -3.53 -6.88 1.37
C SER A 108 -4.32 -5.72 1.94
N ARG A 109 -5.63 -5.71 1.72
CA ARG A 109 -6.55 -4.71 2.30
C ARG A 109 -6.76 -4.93 3.80
#